data_AF-A0A4Q7YGE2-F1
#
_entry.id   AF-A0A4Q7YGE2-F1
#
_cell.length_a   1.000
_cell.length_b   1.000
_cell.length_c   1.000
_cell.angle_alpha   90.00
_cell.angle_beta   90.00
_cell.angle_gamma   90.00
#
_symmetry.space_group_name_H-M   'P 1'
#
loop_
_entity.id
_entity.type
_entity.pdbx_description
1 polymer ?
#
loop_
_entity_poly.entity_id
_entity_poly.type
_entity_poly.pdbx_seq_one_letter_code
_entity_poly.pdbx_strand_id
1 'polypeptide(L)' 'MARLSRMTDVAEVAGVSTMTVSRVLNAHPSISDEARRKVLAAIERLRYQPNELARSLRERRSRQIGILVPYISDPFFA' A
#
# COMPACT_ATOMS: atom_id res chain seq x y z
N MET A 1 -17.66 6.84 -14.61
CA MET A 1 -16.84 6.98 -13.39
C MET A 1 -15.76 5.91 -13.42
N ALA A 2 -14.49 6.28 -13.34
CA ALA A 2 -13.39 5.31 -13.26
C ALA A 2 -13.40 4.64 -11.88
N ARG A 3 -13.56 3.30 -11.84
CA ARG A 3 -13.49 2.52 -10.61
C ARG A 3 -12.04 2.45 -10.15
N LEU A 4 -11.76 2.89 -8.92
CA LEU A 4 -10.45 2.70 -8.28
C LEU A 4 -10.15 1.20 -8.13
N SER A 5 -8.95 0.78 -8.52
CA SER A 5 -8.51 -0.60 -8.38
C SER A 5 -8.36 -0.96 -6.90
N ARG A 6 -8.93 -2.11 -6.52
CA ARG A 6 -8.86 -2.67 -5.17
C ARG A 6 -7.84 -3.80 -5.12
N MET A 7 -7.44 -4.18 -3.90
CA MET A 7 -6.52 -5.31 -3.69
C MET A 7 -7.10 -6.64 -4.20
N THR A 8 -8.44 -6.77 -4.26
CA THR A 8 -9.16 -7.88 -4.90
C THR A 8 -8.96 -7.92 -6.41
N ASP A 9 -8.97 -6.76 -7.07
CA ASP A 9 -8.78 -6.67 -8.52
C ASP A 9 -7.33 -7.08 -8.89
N VAL A 10 -6.35 -6.71 -8.05
CA VAL A 10 -4.95 -7.16 -8.18
C VAL A 10 -4.84 -8.68 -8.02
N ALA A 11 -5.55 -9.25 -7.04
CA ALA A 11 -5.55 -10.69 -6.77
C ALA A 11 -6.12 -11.49 -7.96
N GLU A 12 -7.22 -11.02 -8.55
CA GLU A 12 -7.83 -11.61 -9.75
C GLU A 12 -6.88 -11.56 -10.96
N VAL A 13 -6.29 -10.40 -11.25
CA VAL A 13 -5.36 -10.25 -12.40
C VAL A 13 -4.08 -11.07 -12.21
N ALA A 14 -3.56 -11.17 -10.99
CA ALA A 14 -2.37 -11.95 -10.69
C ALA A 14 -2.66 -13.46 -10.55
N GLY A 15 -3.93 -13.88 -10.46
CA GLY A 15 -4.32 -15.28 -10.24
C GLY A 15 -3.91 -15.82 -8.87
N VAL A 16 -3.91 -14.97 -7.83
CA VAL A 16 -3.51 -15.36 -6.46
C VAL A 16 -4.56 -14.93 -5.44
N SER A 17 -4.43 -15.39 -4.20
CA SER A 17 -5.31 -14.93 -3.11
C SER A 17 -5.00 -13.48 -2.70
N THR A 18 -5.99 -12.78 -2.16
CA THR A 18 -5.78 -11.46 -1.52
C THR A 18 -4.75 -11.52 -0.39
N MET A 19 -4.66 -12.65 0.33
CA MET A 19 -3.63 -12.86 1.35
C MET A 19 -2.23 -12.89 0.74
N THR A 20 -2.07 -13.50 -0.43
CA THR A 20 -0.80 -13.51 -1.17
C THR A 20 -0.40 -12.10 -1.58
N VAL A 21 -1.34 -11.30 -2.12
CA VAL A 21 -1.10 -9.89 -2.44
C VAL A 21 -0.66 -9.11 -1.19
N SER A 22 -1.36 -9.28 -0.07
CA SER A 22 -1.01 -8.66 1.20
C SER A 22 0.39 -9.05 1.67
N ARG A 23 0.78 -10.32 1.51
CA ARG A 23 2.14 -10.80 1.87
C ARG A 23 3.21 -10.21 0.95
N VAL A 24 2.93 -10.04 -0.35
CA VAL A 24 3.85 -9.38 -1.30
C VAL A 24 4.06 -7.92 -0.89
N LEU A 25 2.97 -7.18 -0.64
CA LEU A 25 3.02 -5.77 -0.26
C LEU A 25 3.74 -5.52 1.08
N ASN A 26 3.69 -6.50 2.00
CA ASN A 26 4.39 -6.44 3.28
C ASN A 26 5.76 -7.14 3.27
N ALA A 27 6.27 -7.54 2.10
CA ALA A 27 7.56 -8.22 1.93
C ALA A 27 7.75 -9.46 2.83
N HIS A 28 6.70 -10.25 3.03
CA HIS A 28 6.76 -11.45 3.87
C HIS A 28 7.71 -12.50 3.25
N PRO A 29 8.62 -13.12 4.04
CA PRO A 29 9.67 -14.02 3.52
C PRO A 29 9.19 -15.37 2.97
N SER A 30 7.89 -15.65 3.02
CA SER A 30 7.31 -16.97 2.67
C SER A 30 6.62 -16.96 1.31
N ILE A 31 7.04 -16.07 0.41
CA ILE A 31 6.48 -15.92 -0.93
C ILE A 31 7.49 -16.36 -1.97
N SER A 32 7.04 -17.15 -2.94
CA SER A 32 7.83 -17.50 -4.11
C SER A 32 8.06 -16.29 -5.01
N ASP A 33 9.24 -16.25 -5.64
CA ASP A 33 9.58 -15.19 -6.61
C ASP A 33 8.62 -15.14 -7.80
N GLU A 34 8.01 -16.27 -8.14
CA GLU A 34 6.97 -16.33 -9.17
C GLU A 34 5.72 -15.55 -8.75
N ALA A 35 5.19 -15.81 -7.55
CA ALA A 35 4.02 -15.09 -7.05
C ALA A 35 4.30 -13.60 -6.87
N ARG A 36 5.51 -13.25 -6.41
CA ARG A 36 5.96 -11.86 -6.30
C ARG A 36 5.92 -11.14 -7.66
N ARG A 37 6.47 -11.76 -8.71
CA ARG A 37 6.47 -11.20 -10.07
C ARG A 37 5.07 -11.02 -10.63
N LYS A 38 4.18 -12.01 -10.50
CA LYS A 38 2.79 -11.92 -10.97
C LYS A 38 2.04 -10.76 -10.32
N VAL A 39 2.19 -10.61 -8.99
CA VAL A 39 1.54 -9.52 -8.24
C VAL A 39 2.09 -8.16 -8.64
N LEU A 40 3.40 -8.00 -8.77
CA LEU A 40 4.00 -6.72 -9.18
C LEU A 40 3.55 -6.30 -10.59
N ALA A 41 3.51 -7.25 -11.54
CA ALA A 41 3.00 -6.98 -12.88
C ALA A 41 1.52 -6.57 -12.88
N ALA A 42 0.70 -7.20 -12.05
CA ALA A 42 -0.71 -6.83 -11.88
C ALA A 42 -0.88 -5.43 -11.26
N ILE A 43 -0.05 -5.08 -10.27
CA ILE A 43 -0.04 -3.76 -9.64
C ILE A 43 0.28 -2.67 -10.66
N GLU A 44 1.33 -2.85 -11.47
CA GLU A 44 1.70 -1.90 -12.53
C GLU A 44 0.59 -1.74 -13.57
N ARG A 45 0.04 -2.86 -14.05
CA ARG A 45 -1.03 -2.87 -15.06
C ARG A 45 -2.28 -2.15 -14.58
N LEU A 46 -2.65 -2.32 -13.31
CA LEU A 46 -3.82 -1.69 -12.70
C LEU A 46 -3.54 -0.29 -12.16
N ARG A 47 -2.28 0.18 -12.17
CA ARG A 47 -1.81 1.38 -11.46
C ARG A 47 -2.31 1.40 -10.01
N TYR A 48 -2.32 0.22 -9.38
CA TYR A 48 -2.80 0.07 -8.02
C TYR A 48 -1.84 0.75 -7.06
N GLN A 49 -2.32 1.75 -6.31
CA GLN A 49 -1.60 2.30 -5.17
C GLN A 49 -2.23 1.80 -3.87
N PRO A 50 -1.44 1.24 -2.95
CA PRO A 50 -1.91 0.91 -1.61
C PRO A 50 -2.47 2.17 -0.94
N ASN A 51 -3.69 2.06 -0.41
CA ASN A 51 -4.29 3.15 0.36
C ASN A 51 -3.72 3.11 1.79
N GLU A 52 -2.80 4.03 2.08
CA GLU A 52 -2.11 4.15 3.37
C GLU A 52 -3.07 4.48 4.53
N LEU A 53 -4.12 5.26 4.28
CA LEU A 53 -5.15 5.53 5.30
C LEU A 53 -5.88 4.23 5.67
N ALA A 54 -6.32 3.46 4.66
CA ALA A 54 -6.96 2.17 4.90
C ALA A 54 -6.02 1.18 5.61
N ARG A 55 -4.72 1.20 5.28
CA ARG A 55 -3.70 0.40 5.98
C ARG A 55 -3.57 0.80 7.45
N SER A 56 -3.45 2.09 7.75
CA SER A 56 -3.34 2.59 9.13
C SER A 56 -4.57 2.28 9.99
N LEU A 57 -5.77 2.32 9.39
CA LEU A 57 -7.02 1.96 10.06
C LEU A 57 -7.05 0.48 10.42
N ARG A 58 -6.67 -0.40 9.48
CA ARG A 58 -6.61 -1.86 9.71
C ARG A 58 -5.52 -2.23 10.72
N GLU A 59 -4.35 -1.60 10.65
CA GLU A 59 -3.24 -1.84 11.57
C GLU A 59 -3.45 -1.17 12.95
N ARG A 60 -4.47 -0.31 13.09
CA ARG A 60 -4.68 0.58 14.26
C ARG A 60 -3.43 1.36 14.65
N ARG A 61 -2.55 1.63 13.68
CA ARG A 61 -1.27 2.27 13.86
C ARG A 61 -1.05 3.22 12.69
N SER A 62 -0.95 4.51 12.99
CA SER A 62 -0.47 5.48 12.01
C SER A 62 1.06 5.46 11.97
N ARG A 63 1.63 5.71 10.80
CA ARG A 63 3.07 5.97 10.61
C ARG A 63 3.27 7.45 10.30
N GLN A 64 2.55 8.31 11.02
CA GLN A 64 2.58 9.76 10.86
C GLN A 64 3.29 10.38 12.06
N ILE A 65 4.19 11.31 11.80
CA ILE A 65 4.83 12.15 12.81
C ILE A 65 4.10 13.49 12.79
N GLY A 66 3.41 13.81 13.88
CA GLY A 66 2.82 15.13 14.07
C GLY A 66 3.84 16.07 14.71
N ILE A 67 4.05 17.23 14.10
CA ILE A 67 4.92 18.27 14.64
C ILE A 67 4.04 19.47 15.00
N LEU A 68 4.14 19.95 16.24
CA LEU A 68 3.46 21.15 16.69
C LEU A 68 4.50 22.27 16.85
N VAL A 69 4.38 23.31 16.04
CA VAL A 69 5.24 24.50 16.12
C VAL A 69 4.40 25.73 16.39
N PRO A 70 4.93 26.75 17.12
CA PRO A 70 4.18 27.97 17.41
C PRO A 70 3.78 28.74 16.16
N TYR A 71 4.72 28.89 15.21
CA TYR A 71 4.50 29.59 13.94
C TYR A 71 5.35 28.94 12.85
N ILE A 72 4.71 28.47 11.77
CA ILE A 72 5.42 27.85 10.63
C ILE A 72 6.23 28.86 9.81
N SER A 73 5.94 30.15 10.00
CA SER A 73 6.54 31.27 9.27
C SER A 73 7.78 31.84 9.95
N ASP A 74 8.10 31.38 11.16
CA ASP A 74 9.33 31.76 11.84
C ASP A 74 10.50 30.96 11.23
N PRO A 75 11.55 31.60 10.70
CA PRO A 75 12.70 30.93 10.09
C PRO A 75 13.42 29.94 11.02
N PHE A 76 13.24 30.04 12.33
CA PHE A 76 13.79 29.08 13.28
C PHE A 76 13.08 27.71 13.23
N PHE A 77 11.82 27.66 12.77
CA PHE A 77 10.98 26.45 12.73
C PHE A 77 10.59 25.99 11.29
N ALA A 78 11.05 26.71 10.26
CA ALA A 78 10.71 26.49 8.84
C ALA A 78 11.68 25.55 8.10
#